data_AF-A0A0T0M5U2-F1
#
_entry.id   AF-A0A0T0M5U2-F1
#
_cell.length_a   1.000
_cell.length_b   1.000
_cell.length_c   1.000
_cell.angle_alpha   90.00
_cell.angle_beta   90.00
_cell.angle_gamma   90.00
#
_symmetry.space_group_name_H-M   'P 1'
#
loop_
_entity.id
_entity.type
_entity.pdbx_description
1 polymer ?
#
loop_
_entity_poly.entity_id
_entity_poly.type
_entity_poly.pdbx_seq_one_letter_code
_entity_poly.pdbx_strand_id
1 'polypeptide(L)'
;MKKYIAITLILISSKSWSQISIGKTENSGIPVNNSVSVEFGNATGGSKGIVLPWVTSATAVVGTAPTPQPALGTIIFDSSVQKVMYRRILNNNTIWADLSAGAKTPASPSLPDTNTDDPSAKVLVGGTPATDTTRGVFVLADTNKAMILPRVSSISDIINPSAGMMVYVTGTANGTGTNSNQLAVFNGIEWSFWTQP
;
A
#
# COMPACT_ATOMS: atom_id res chain seq x y z
N MET A 1 -23.12 -45.39 -8.52
CA MET A 1 -23.24 -44.10 -9.23
C MET A 1 -22.94 -42.89 -8.32
N LYS A 2 -23.68 -42.64 -7.23
CA LYS A 2 -23.44 -41.49 -6.32
C LYS A 2 -22.00 -41.41 -5.75
N LYS A 3 -21.39 -42.54 -5.40
CA LYS A 3 -20.00 -42.60 -4.88
C LYS A 3 -18.95 -42.21 -5.91
N TYR A 4 -19.16 -42.54 -7.19
CA TYR A 4 -18.23 -42.18 -8.26
C TYR A 4 -18.29 -40.68 -8.57
N ILE A 5 -19.50 -40.08 -8.54
CA ILE A 5 -19.69 -38.62 -8.70
C ILE A 5 -18.95 -37.83 -7.60
N ALA A 6 -19.02 -38.28 -6.34
CA ALA A 6 -18.32 -37.65 -5.23
C ALA A 6 -16.79 -37.71 -5.39
N ILE A 7 -16.25 -38.86 -5.83
CA ILE A 7 -14.81 -39.02 -6.09
C ILE A 7 -14.35 -38.11 -7.23
N THR A 8 -15.14 -38.00 -8.31
CA THR A 8 -14.83 -37.10 -9.44
C THR A 8 -14.84 -35.62 -9.02
N LEU A 9 -15.78 -35.19 -8.17
CA LEU A 9 -15.84 -33.82 -7.65
C LEU A 9 -14.65 -33.47 -6.74
N ILE A 10 -14.16 -34.43 -5.95
CA ILE A 10 -12.97 -34.25 -5.08
C ILE A 10 -11.69 -34.13 -5.91
N LEU A 11 -11.58 -34.84 -7.03
CA LEU A 11 -10.42 -34.75 -7.93
C LEU A 11 -10.35 -33.43 -8.70
N ILE A 12 -11.44 -32.65 -8.75
CA ILE A 12 -11.50 -31.33 -9.41
C ILE A 12 -11.12 -30.20 -8.44
N SER A 13 -10.82 -30.47 -7.17
CA SER A 13 -10.34 -29.43 -6.24
C SER A 13 -8.90 -29.00 -6.58
N SER A 14 -8.74 -28.18 -7.62
CA SER A 14 -7.47 -27.51 -7.90
C SER A 14 -7.32 -26.30 -6.99
N LYS A 15 -6.11 -26.12 -6.44
CA LYS A 15 -5.73 -24.86 -5.80
C LYS A 15 -5.59 -23.82 -6.91
N SER A 16 -6.49 -22.84 -6.95
CA SER A 16 -6.33 -21.69 -7.84
C SER A 16 -5.41 -20.66 -7.18
N TRP A 17 -4.25 -20.43 -7.77
CA TRP A 17 -3.45 -19.26 -7.42
C TRP A 17 -3.99 -18.05 -8.20
N SER A 18 -4.47 -17.04 -7.48
CA SER A 18 -4.94 -15.79 -8.07
C SER A 18 -3.97 -14.67 -7.77
N GLN A 19 -3.81 -13.78 -8.74
CA GLN A 19 -3.20 -12.47 -8.54
C GLN A 19 -4.31 -11.41 -8.59
N ILE A 20 -4.07 -10.27 -7.95
CA ILE A 20 -5.10 -9.22 -7.81
C ILE A 20 -4.76 -8.06 -8.75
N SER A 21 -5.75 -7.59 -9.51
CA SER A 21 -5.67 -6.33 -10.24
C SER A 21 -6.83 -5.42 -9.84
N ILE A 22 -6.54 -4.15 -9.55
CA ILE A 22 -7.51 -3.16 -9.11
C ILE A 22 -7.48 -1.97 -10.06
N GLY A 23 -8.64 -1.63 -10.64
CA GLY A 23 -8.77 -0.46 -11.52
C GLY A 23 -8.03 -0.56 -12.85
N LYS A 24 -7.64 -1.78 -13.26
CA LYS A 24 -7.01 -2.05 -14.55
C LYS A 24 -8.09 -2.31 -15.60
N THR A 25 -8.06 -1.54 -16.70
CA THR A 25 -9.02 -1.65 -17.81
C THR A 25 -8.38 -2.22 -19.07
N GLU A 26 -7.06 -2.11 -19.18
CA GLU A 26 -6.27 -2.74 -20.24
C GLU A 26 -6.03 -4.23 -19.95
N ASN A 27 -5.86 -5.04 -20.99
CA ASN A 27 -5.51 -6.47 -20.92
C ASN A 27 -6.42 -7.30 -19.98
N SER A 28 -7.73 -7.02 -19.97
CA SER A 28 -8.75 -7.76 -19.22
C SER A 28 -8.50 -7.86 -17.70
N GLY A 29 -7.79 -6.87 -17.12
CA GLY A 29 -7.50 -6.88 -15.68
C GLY A 29 -6.49 -7.96 -15.26
N ILE A 30 -5.67 -8.47 -16.18
CA ILE A 30 -4.62 -9.44 -15.88
C ILE A 30 -3.35 -8.68 -15.44
N PRO A 31 -2.68 -9.10 -14.35
CA PRO A 31 -1.39 -8.54 -13.97
C PRO A 31 -0.32 -8.71 -15.04
N VAL A 32 0.70 -7.85 -15.02
CA VAL A 32 1.74 -7.78 -16.06
C VAL A 32 2.60 -9.05 -16.13
N ASN A 33 2.82 -9.73 -15.00
CA ASN A 33 3.54 -11.00 -14.94
C ASN A 33 3.22 -11.77 -13.64
N ASN A 34 3.77 -12.97 -13.50
CA ASN A 34 3.56 -13.88 -12.35
C ASN A 34 4.29 -13.46 -11.07
N SER A 35 5.17 -12.47 -11.09
CA SER A 35 5.92 -11.95 -9.92
C SER A 35 5.17 -10.83 -9.19
N VAL A 36 3.91 -10.56 -9.56
CA VAL A 36 3.07 -9.53 -8.95
C VAL A 36 2.06 -10.15 -8.00
N SER A 37 1.88 -9.60 -6.80
CA SER A 37 0.83 -10.01 -5.87
C SER A 37 -0.44 -9.18 -6.11
N VAL A 38 -0.27 -7.86 -6.18
CA VAL A 38 -1.32 -6.88 -6.45
C VAL A 38 -0.82 -5.85 -7.47
N GLU A 39 -1.64 -5.54 -8.47
CA GLU A 39 -1.39 -4.48 -9.44
C GLU A 39 -2.52 -3.46 -9.44
N PHE A 40 -2.17 -2.18 -9.44
CA PHE A 40 -3.13 -1.09 -9.52
C PHE A 40 -3.02 -0.35 -10.86
N GLY A 41 -4.18 -0.08 -11.46
CA GLY A 41 -4.30 0.75 -12.66
C GLY A 41 -3.66 0.14 -13.90
N ASN A 42 -3.60 0.96 -14.96
CA ASN A 42 -2.97 0.60 -16.23
C ASN A 42 -1.48 0.95 -16.22
N ALA A 43 -0.72 0.31 -17.13
CA ALA A 43 0.72 0.52 -17.20
C ALA A 43 1.09 1.94 -17.67
N THR A 44 0.22 2.53 -18.48
CA THR A 44 0.31 3.89 -19.03
C THR A 44 0.00 4.99 -18.02
N GLY A 45 -0.37 4.62 -16.79
CA GLY A 45 -0.69 5.55 -15.70
C GLY A 45 -2.19 5.83 -15.56
N GLY A 46 -2.52 6.79 -14.70
CA GLY A 46 -3.87 7.25 -14.43
C GLY A 46 -3.87 8.45 -13.49
N SER A 47 -5.02 8.74 -12.88
CA SER A 47 -5.25 9.89 -11.99
C SER A 47 -5.63 9.48 -10.56
N LYS A 48 -5.31 8.24 -10.17
CA LYS A 48 -5.68 7.66 -8.88
C LYS A 48 -4.45 7.20 -8.11
N GLY A 49 -4.53 7.28 -6.79
CA GLY A 49 -3.53 6.76 -5.86
C GLY A 49 -4.15 5.88 -4.78
N ILE A 50 -3.29 5.31 -3.94
CA ILE A 50 -3.72 4.64 -2.71
C ILE A 50 -3.73 5.68 -1.60
N VAL A 51 -4.82 5.74 -0.84
CA VAL A 51 -4.84 6.50 0.42
C VAL A 51 -4.43 5.58 1.54
N LEU A 52 -3.37 5.96 2.26
CA LEU A 52 -2.87 5.21 3.39
C LEU A 52 -3.83 5.33 4.59
N PRO A 53 -3.86 4.32 5.49
CA PRO A 53 -4.59 4.44 6.74
C PRO A 53 -4.12 5.66 7.54
N TRP A 54 -5.08 6.49 7.96
CA TRP A 54 -4.83 7.64 8.83
C TRP A 54 -4.83 7.15 10.27
N VAL A 55 -3.74 7.37 10.98
CA VAL A 55 -3.59 7.00 12.37
C VAL A 55 -3.42 8.24 13.23
N THR A 56 -3.87 8.18 14.48
CA THR A 56 -3.74 9.30 15.43
C THR A 56 -2.29 9.69 15.64
N SER A 57 -1.40 8.71 15.78
CA SER A 57 0.06 8.91 15.71
C SER A 57 0.79 7.61 15.39
N ALA A 58 2.01 7.70 14.88
CA ALA A 58 2.90 6.57 14.65
C ALA A 58 3.22 5.80 15.94
N THR A 59 3.22 6.49 17.09
CA THR A 59 3.36 5.89 18.42
C THR A 59 2.11 5.15 18.87
N ALA A 60 0.90 5.63 18.51
CA ALA A 60 -0.36 4.98 18.87
C ALA A 60 -0.56 3.62 18.16
N VAL A 61 0.08 3.41 17.01
CA VAL A 61 0.03 2.12 16.29
C VAL A 61 0.96 1.08 16.93
N VAL A 62 2.00 1.53 17.63
CA VAL A 62 2.94 0.67 18.35
C VAL A 62 2.26 0.21 19.64
N GLY A 63 1.95 -1.09 19.74
CA GLY A 63 1.35 -1.64 20.95
C GLY A 63 2.36 -1.71 22.09
N THR A 64 1.89 -1.83 23.33
CA THR A 64 2.75 -2.29 24.42
C THR A 64 2.85 -3.81 24.37
N ALA A 65 4.03 -4.39 24.65
CA ALA A 65 4.15 -5.84 24.78
C ALA A 65 3.09 -6.36 25.79
N PRO A 66 2.41 -7.49 25.52
CA PRO A 66 2.70 -8.50 24.51
C PRO A 66 2.02 -8.27 23.14
N THR A 67 1.36 -7.13 22.92
CA THR A 67 0.68 -6.86 21.65
C THR A 67 1.72 -6.88 20.51
N PRO A 68 1.48 -7.63 19.41
CA PRO A 68 2.44 -7.68 18.32
C PRO A 68 2.67 -6.27 17.76
N GLN A 69 3.81 -6.00 17.14
CA GLN A 69 4.10 -4.67 16.59
C GLN A 69 3.67 -4.59 15.12
N PRO A 70 3.37 -3.39 14.57
CA PRO A 70 3.26 -3.23 13.11
C PRO A 70 4.52 -3.80 12.45
N ALA A 71 4.40 -4.43 11.28
CA ALA A 71 5.55 -5.04 10.61
C ALA A 71 6.60 -3.99 10.22
N LEU A 72 7.84 -4.43 9.97
CA LEU A 72 8.75 -3.62 9.16
C LEU A 72 8.17 -3.51 7.76
N GLY A 73 8.33 -2.37 7.10
CA GLY A 73 7.68 -2.14 5.81
C GLY A 73 6.37 -1.37 5.90
N THR A 74 5.76 -1.26 7.10
CA THR A 74 4.48 -0.56 7.28
C THR A 74 4.57 0.91 6.90
N ILE A 75 3.59 1.39 6.14
CA ILE A 75 3.42 2.79 5.76
C ILE A 75 2.07 3.28 6.30
N ILE A 76 2.06 4.47 6.92
CA ILE A 76 0.88 5.12 7.52
C ILE A 76 0.86 6.60 7.17
N PHE A 77 -0.30 7.24 7.31
CA PHE A 77 -0.38 8.69 7.46
C PHE A 77 -0.58 9.03 8.94
N ASP A 78 0.40 9.70 9.54
CA ASP A 78 0.33 10.16 10.92
C ASP A 78 -0.36 11.53 10.99
N SER A 79 -1.59 11.54 11.52
CA SER A 79 -2.40 12.75 11.61
C SER A 79 -1.92 13.74 12.69
N SER A 80 -1.11 13.31 13.67
CA SER A 80 -0.56 14.23 14.68
C SER A 80 0.51 15.15 14.10
N VAL A 81 1.29 14.65 13.13
CA VAL A 81 2.36 15.43 12.47
C VAL A 81 2.06 15.76 11.01
N GLN A 82 0.98 15.22 10.45
CA GLN A 82 0.56 15.38 9.04
C GLN A 82 1.66 14.94 8.06
N LYS A 83 2.18 13.73 8.29
CA LYS A 83 3.29 13.15 7.52
C LYS A 83 3.00 11.69 7.17
N VAL A 84 3.51 11.27 6.01
CA VAL A 84 3.55 9.84 5.68
C VAL A 84 4.78 9.22 6.35
N MET A 85 4.57 8.19 7.16
CA MET A 85 5.63 7.54 7.94
C MET A 85 5.86 6.10 7.48
N TYR A 86 7.12 5.68 7.44
CA TYR A 86 7.56 4.34 7.04
C TYR A 86 8.35 3.64 8.14
N ARG A 87 7.92 2.44 8.54
CA ARG A 87 8.57 1.69 9.62
C ARG A 87 9.76 0.87 9.09
N ARG A 88 10.97 1.19 9.56
CA ARG A 88 12.21 0.54 9.13
C ARG A 88 13.23 0.35 10.25
N ILE A 89 14.28 -0.40 9.95
CA ILE A 89 15.48 -0.46 10.78
C ILE A 89 16.46 0.61 10.30
N LEU A 90 16.99 1.40 11.24
CA LEU A 90 18.12 2.29 11.04
C LEU A 90 19.07 2.11 12.23
N ASN A 91 20.34 1.77 11.96
CA ASN A 91 21.36 1.57 12.99
C ASN A 91 20.90 0.61 14.11
N ASN A 92 20.37 -0.56 13.74
CA ASN A 92 19.82 -1.59 14.64
C ASN A 92 18.59 -1.16 15.48
N ASN A 93 18.07 0.04 15.27
CA ASN A 93 16.86 0.53 15.94
C ASN A 93 15.66 0.50 14.99
N THR A 94 14.51 0.10 15.50
CA THR A 94 13.25 0.23 14.76
C THR A 94 12.73 1.66 14.90
N ILE A 95 12.55 2.33 13.77
CA ILE A 95 12.12 3.72 13.72
C ILE A 95 10.97 3.92 12.73
N TRP A 96 10.25 5.03 12.90
CA TRP A 96 9.39 5.60 11.88
C TRP A 96 10.18 6.68 11.13
N ALA A 97 10.44 6.45 9.85
CA ALA A 97 11.07 7.41 8.95
C ALA A 97 9.99 8.29 8.29
N ASP A 98 10.21 9.60 8.25
CA ASP A 98 9.32 10.55 7.58
C ASP A 98 9.53 10.52 6.06
N LEU A 99 8.53 10.01 5.32
CA LEU A 99 8.48 10.04 3.86
C LEU A 99 8.03 11.40 3.30
N SER A 100 7.59 12.31 4.15
CA SER A 100 7.22 13.68 3.82
C SER A 100 8.24 14.69 4.35
N ALA A 101 9.48 14.24 4.56
CA ALA A 101 10.57 15.07 5.08
C ALA A 101 10.81 16.29 4.17
N GLY A 102 10.92 17.47 4.78
CA GLY A 102 11.11 18.73 4.06
C GLY A 102 9.83 19.39 3.53
N ALA A 103 8.70 18.68 3.47
CA ALA A 103 7.41 19.29 3.15
C ALA A 103 6.90 20.16 4.32
N LYS A 104 6.09 21.17 4.01
CA LYS A 104 5.39 21.97 5.03
C LYS A 104 4.32 21.13 5.73
N THR A 105 3.98 21.52 6.95
CA THR A 105 2.83 20.95 7.67
C THR A 105 1.55 21.71 7.26
N PRO A 106 0.45 21.03 6.90
CA PRO A 106 -0.85 21.66 6.69
C PRO A 106 -1.28 22.53 7.87
N ALA A 107 -1.77 23.74 7.59
CA ALA A 107 -2.30 24.62 8.64
C ALA A 107 -3.63 24.11 9.22
N SER A 108 -4.45 23.47 8.38
CA SER A 108 -5.63 22.71 8.81
C SER A 108 -5.28 21.23 8.78
N PRO A 109 -5.34 20.50 9.90
CA PRO A 109 -4.99 19.08 9.93
C PRO A 109 -6.03 18.25 9.18
N SER A 110 -5.57 17.28 8.42
CA SER A 110 -6.38 16.16 7.93
C SER A 110 -6.53 15.17 9.09
N LEU A 111 -7.76 15.01 9.58
CA LEU A 111 -8.06 14.15 10.73
C LEU A 111 -8.83 12.92 10.27
N PRO A 112 -8.57 11.72 10.85
CA PRO A 112 -9.40 10.55 10.62
C PRO A 112 -10.85 10.88 10.93
N ASP A 113 -11.76 10.21 10.24
CA ASP A 113 -13.18 10.34 10.54
C ASP A 113 -13.47 9.81 11.96
N THR A 114 -14.68 10.07 12.45
CA THR A 114 -15.10 9.61 13.77
C THR A 114 -15.56 8.16 13.78
N ASN A 115 -15.41 7.42 12.68
CA ASN A 115 -15.83 6.03 12.63
C ASN A 115 -14.84 5.20 13.45
N THR A 116 -15.39 4.17 14.10
CA THR A 116 -14.55 3.23 14.86
C THR A 116 -14.01 2.19 13.90
N ASP A 117 -12.68 2.16 13.73
CA ASP A 117 -12.01 1.09 12.99
C ASP A 117 -12.14 -0.25 13.72
N ASP A 118 -12.25 -1.33 12.94
CA ASP A 118 -12.11 -2.69 13.46
C ASP A 118 -10.61 -3.03 13.56
N PRO A 119 -10.02 -3.14 14.77
CA PRO A 119 -8.60 -3.43 14.93
C PRO A 119 -8.21 -4.84 14.51
N SER A 120 -9.19 -5.72 14.26
CA SER A 120 -8.99 -7.08 13.75
C SER A 120 -9.09 -7.19 12.22
N ALA A 121 -9.56 -6.13 11.54
CA ALA A 121 -9.66 -6.11 10.10
C ALA A 121 -8.28 -6.28 9.45
N LYS A 122 -8.15 -7.29 8.59
CA LYS A 122 -6.94 -7.59 7.83
C LYS A 122 -7.31 -8.11 6.45
N VAL A 123 -6.74 -7.48 5.43
CA VAL A 123 -6.62 -8.03 4.09
C VAL A 123 -5.21 -8.61 3.94
N LEU A 124 -5.14 -9.93 3.83
CA LEU A 124 -3.88 -10.65 3.60
C LEU A 124 -3.80 -11.08 2.13
N VAL A 125 -2.78 -10.62 1.42
CA VAL A 125 -2.49 -11.06 0.05
C VAL A 125 -1.27 -11.97 0.07
N GLY A 126 -1.47 -13.21 -0.36
CA GLY A 126 -0.47 -14.27 -0.21
C GLY A 126 -0.47 -14.89 1.18
N GLY A 127 0.56 -15.68 1.48
CA GLY A 127 0.73 -16.33 2.78
C GLY A 127 -0.37 -17.33 3.16
N THR A 128 -0.43 -17.67 4.45
CA THR A 128 -1.42 -18.61 5.02
C THR A 128 -2.21 -17.89 6.12
N PRO A 129 -3.49 -17.53 5.89
CA PRO A 129 -4.28 -16.76 6.84
C PRO A 129 -4.32 -17.33 8.26
N ALA A 130 -4.37 -18.66 8.38
CA ALA A 130 -4.45 -19.33 9.69
C ALA A 130 -3.19 -19.18 10.55
N THR A 131 -2.04 -18.83 9.95
CA THR A 131 -0.75 -18.75 10.65
C THR A 131 -0.08 -17.38 10.54
N ASP A 132 -0.60 -16.47 9.71
CA ASP A 132 -0.03 -15.13 9.55
C ASP A 132 -0.41 -14.22 10.73
N THR A 133 0.57 -13.92 11.56
CA THR A 133 0.45 -13.03 12.73
C THR A 133 0.90 -11.60 12.44
N THR A 134 1.25 -11.30 11.18
CA THR A 134 1.75 -9.99 10.75
C THR A 134 0.70 -8.92 11.01
N ARG A 135 1.00 -7.86 11.77
CA ARG A 135 0.02 -6.78 12.01
C ARG A 135 -0.03 -5.80 10.85
N GLY A 136 -1.24 -5.50 10.41
CA GLY A 136 -1.55 -4.49 9.40
C GLY A 136 -2.96 -4.71 8.85
N VAL A 137 -3.62 -3.65 8.42
CA VAL A 137 -4.94 -3.73 7.77
C VAL A 137 -4.84 -4.26 6.33
N PHE A 138 -3.70 -4.05 5.69
CA PHE A 138 -3.35 -4.61 4.39
C PHE A 138 -1.92 -5.16 4.45
N VAL A 139 -1.78 -6.46 4.28
CA VAL A 139 -0.52 -7.20 4.44
C VAL A 139 -0.22 -7.96 3.15
N LEU A 140 0.96 -7.70 2.58
CA LEU A 140 1.52 -8.45 1.46
C LEU A 140 2.45 -9.52 2.05
N ALA A 141 1.99 -10.78 2.09
CA ALA A 141 2.69 -11.89 2.74
C ALA A 141 3.39 -12.84 1.75
N ASP A 142 3.27 -12.62 0.44
CA ASP A 142 4.07 -13.33 -0.54
C ASP A 142 5.57 -13.03 -0.36
N THR A 143 6.40 -14.07 -0.35
CA THR A 143 7.86 -13.93 -0.14
C THR A 143 8.64 -13.62 -1.42
N ASN A 144 8.01 -13.75 -2.58
CA ASN A 144 8.65 -13.63 -3.89
C ASN A 144 7.82 -12.84 -4.92
N LYS A 145 6.81 -12.09 -4.46
CA LYS A 145 5.97 -11.26 -5.32
C LYS A 145 5.92 -9.82 -4.79
N ALA A 146 5.81 -8.87 -5.70
CA ALA A 146 5.75 -7.45 -5.38
C ALA A 146 4.37 -6.86 -5.69
N MET A 147 4.02 -5.79 -4.98
CA MET A 147 2.91 -4.93 -5.36
C MET A 147 3.40 -3.89 -6.38
N ILE A 148 2.60 -3.64 -7.40
CA ILE A 148 2.76 -2.51 -8.31
C ILE A 148 1.79 -1.41 -7.87
N LEU A 149 2.35 -0.30 -7.37
CA LEU A 149 1.57 0.89 -6.98
C LEU A 149 0.80 1.50 -8.16
N PRO A 150 -0.27 2.27 -7.89
CA PRO A 150 -0.93 3.08 -8.91
C PRO A 150 0.09 4.00 -9.57
N ARG A 151 0.18 3.91 -10.89
CA ARG A 151 1.10 4.72 -11.68
C ARG A 151 0.43 6.00 -12.13
N VAL A 152 1.17 7.10 -12.10
CA VAL A 152 0.72 8.39 -12.66
C VAL A 152 1.81 8.99 -13.53
N SER A 153 1.44 9.57 -14.67
CA SER A 153 2.37 10.29 -15.53
C SER A 153 2.86 11.57 -14.87
N SER A 154 1.96 12.29 -14.23
CA SER A 154 2.25 13.50 -13.46
C SER A 154 1.34 13.55 -12.23
N ILE A 155 1.85 14.08 -11.12
CA ILE A 155 1.00 14.38 -9.95
C ILE A 155 -0.08 15.43 -10.27
N SER A 156 0.08 16.22 -11.33
CA SER A 156 -0.94 17.19 -11.78
C SER A 156 -2.19 16.52 -12.35
N ASP A 157 -2.09 15.24 -12.72
CA ASP A 157 -3.21 14.47 -13.24
C ASP A 157 -4.19 14.09 -12.10
N ILE A 158 -3.73 14.19 -10.85
CA ILE A 158 -4.54 13.94 -9.66
C ILE A 158 -5.13 15.27 -9.19
N ILE A 159 -6.40 15.49 -9.49
CA ILE A 159 -7.14 16.66 -9.01
C ILE A 159 -7.52 16.45 -7.54
N ASN A 160 -7.16 17.40 -6.67
CA ASN A 160 -7.45 17.39 -5.23
C ASN A 160 -7.00 16.09 -4.53
N PRO A 161 -5.68 15.79 -4.49
CA PRO A 161 -5.18 14.62 -3.78
C PRO A 161 -5.56 14.64 -2.29
N SER A 162 -5.89 13.47 -1.75
CA SER A 162 -6.15 13.29 -0.32
C SER A 162 -4.84 13.21 0.46
N ALA A 163 -4.81 13.74 1.68
CA ALA A 163 -3.68 13.51 2.58
C ALA A 163 -3.43 12.00 2.78
N GLY A 164 -2.17 11.62 2.87
CA GLY A 164 -1.77 10.21 2.92
C GLY A 164 -1.86 9.49 1.57
N MET A 165 -2.07 10.21 0.46
CA MET A 165 -2.04 9.59 -0.86
C MET A 165 -0.62 9.19 -1.27
N MET A 166 -0.50 8.01 -1.86
CA MET A 166 0.74 7.43 -2.36
C MET A 166 0.56 6.95 -3.81
N VAL A 167 1.51 7.31 -4.68
CA VAL A 167 1.56 6.93 -6.09
C VAL A 167 2.98 6.63 -6.54
N TYR A 168 3.11 5.95 -7.66
CA TYR A 168 4.38 5.82 -8.37
C TYR A 168 4.36 6.70 -9.62
N VAL A 169 5.24 7.71 -9.66
CA VAL A 169 5.34 8.59 -10.81
C VAL A 169 6.19 7.90 -11.87
N THR A 170 5.78 7.97 -13.13
CA THR A 170 6.51 7.37 -14.27
C THR A 170 6.85 8.37 -15.37
N GLY A 171 6.21 9.53 -15.41
CA GLY A 171 6.44 10.55 -16.42
C GLY A 171 7.48 11.59 -16.01
N THR A 172 7.85 12.44 -16.96
CA THR A 172 8.91 13.44 -16.80
C THR A 172 8.42 14.76 -16.20
N ALA A 173 7.12 15.08 -16.35
CA ALA A 173 6.50 16.30 -15.83
C ALA A 173 5.95 16.08 -14.41
N ASN A 174 6.42 16.90 -13.46
CA ASN A 174 6.15 16.81 -12.01
C ASN A 174 6.33 15.42 -11.35
N GLY A 175 7.17 14.59 -11.97
CA GLY A 175 8.24 13.80 -11.32
C GLY A 175 9.65 14.38 -11.58
N THR A 176 9.73 15.53 -12.23
CA THR A 176 10.86 16.47 -12.34
C THR A 176 12.22 15.95 -12.88
N GLY A 177 12.21 15.06 -13.88
CA GLY A 177 13.43 14.62 -14.59
C GLY A 177 13.17 13.63 -15.75
N THR A 178 14.21 13.26 -16.50
CA THR A 178 14.09 12.27 -17.60
C THR A 178 13.89 10.86 -17.01
N ASN A 179 12.70 10.30 -17.18
CA ASN A 179 12.22 9.02 -16.62
C ASN A 179 12.17 8.96 -15.08
N SER A 180 11.40 9.87 -14.48
CA SER A 180 11.18 9.97 -13.03
C SER A 180 10.40 8.81 -12.43
N ASN A 181 11.03 7.64 -12.39
CA ASN A 181 10.58 6.42 -11.75
C ASN A 181 10.78 6.55 -10.24
N GLN A 182 9.76 7.02 -9.54
CA GLN A 182 9.89 7.34 -8.12
C GLN A 182 8.57 7.24 -7.35
N LEU A 183 8.71 6.96 -6.06
CA LEU A 183 7.59 7.03 -5.12
C LEU A 183 7.27 8.50 -4.84
N ALA A 184 5.99 8.85 -4.87
CA ALA A 184 5.50 10.15 -4.44
C ALA A 184 4.42 10.01 -3.37
N VAL A 185 4.48 10.83 -2.33
CA VAL A 185 3.52 10.86 -1.23
C VAL A 185 3.00 12.28 -1.02
N PHE A 186 1.70 12.42 -0.77
CA PHE A 186 1.04 13.71 -0.52
C PHE A 186 0.63 13.83 0.93
N ASN A 187 1.02 14.91 1.59
CA ASN A 187 0.76 15.10 3.01
C ASN A 187 -0.47 15.98 3.32
N GLY A 188 -1.24 16.35 2.30
CA GLY A 188 -2.40 17.25 2.42
C GLY A 188 -2.15 18.63 1.80
N ILE A 189 -0.89 19.04 1.60
CA ILE A 189 -0.56 20.30 0.93
C ILE A 189 0.56 20.19 -0.10
N GLU A 190 1.55 19.32 0.12
CA GLU A 190 2.72 19.21 -0.74
C GLU A 190 3.04 17.73 -1.03
N TRP A 191 3.60 17.50 -2.21
CA TRP A 191 4.13 16.20 -2.62
C TRP A 191 5.59 16.08 -2.22
N SER A 192 5.98 14.91 -1.73
CA SER A 192 7.37 14.53 -1.47
C SER A 192 7.76 13.34 -2.34
N PHE A 193 8.99 13.36 -2.86
CA PHE A 193 9.46 12.43 -3.90
C PHE A 193 10.69 11.65 -3.43
N TRP A 194 10.70 10.35 -3.70
CA TRP A 194 11.79 9.44 -3.31
C TRP A 194 12.34 8.73 -4.54
N THR A 195 13.49 9.21 -5.01
CA THR A 195 14.28 8.54 -6.03
C THR A 195 15.19 7.49 -5.40
N GLN A 196 15.54 6.47 -6.18
CA GLN A 196 16.73 5.70 -5.88
C GLN A 196 17.95 6.66 -5.94
N PRO A 197 18.86 6.63 -4.94
CA PRO A 197 20.11 7.38 -5.00
C PRO A 197 20.95 7.03 -6.23
#